data_AF-W4LNY6-F1
#
_entry.id   AF-W4LNY6-F1
#
_cell.length_a   1.000
_cell.length_b   1.000
_cell.length_c   1.000
_cell.angle_alpha   90.00
_cell.angle_beta   90.00
_cell.angle_gamma   90.00
#
_symmetry.space_group_name_H-M   'P 1'
#
loop_
_entity.id
_entity.type
_entity.pdbx_description
1 polymer ?
#
loop_
_entity_poly.entity_id
_entity_poly.type
_entity_poly.pdbx_seq_one_letter_code
_entity_poly.pdbx_strand_id
1 'polypeptide(L)'
;QLSKVLTVPGQYAVLTAARSVRMSKQITDEAQRERLQRLGEAQEIGEWGIIWRTAAQHASDDVLVTEVQRLIGETETLQASLQNAKTVGRIRGGDLTAHVLMSGHAKSLCDTLRAQLSPTLPGHHKYKAHGDIYGTTVDALERELPAEALRNRAILSVLSSINAMQQPIDPTLHIVQRIPNGRLIDQGEAQRLADDIYAGWVEVQQPLRNKGSYPKGLNVNKQPGDYAITRFHEGAWHYVSQFYAQDGSWLADYAGMTTPIAIFSDQIHLFDLQMAVIRSPEQPPEIVGMDALNRLQEEKMVTPALIDKVREESEAIARQWREAATP
;
A
#
# COMPACT_ATOMS: atom_id res chain seq x y z
N GLN A 1 3.40 11.88 23.45
CA GLN A 1 3.30 11.65 24.91
C GLN A 1 4.55 10.87 25.32
N LEU A 2 5.28 11.30 26.36
CA LEU A 2 6.48 10.62 26.85
C LEU A 2 6.20 10.07 28.24
N SER A 3 6.80 8.91 28.58
CA SER A 3 6.68 8.28 29.89
C SER A 3 8.05 8.05 30.49
N LYS A 4 8.17 8.24 31.81
CA LYS A 4 9.35 7.82 32.61
C LYS A 4 9.24 6.37 33.07
N VAL A 5 8.06 5.75 32.91
CA VAL A 5 7.84 4.35 33.26
C VAL A 5 8.33 3.48 32.11
N LEU A 6 9.38 2.70 32.38
CA LEU A 6 9.95 1.77 31.42
C LEU A 6 9.11 0.49 31.32
N THR A 7 8.97 -0.01 30.10
CA THR A 7 8.41 -1.32 29.81
C THR A 7 9.30 -2.01 28.78
N VAL A 8 9.52 -3.31 28.94
CA VAL A 8 10.34 -4.11 28.03
C VAL A 8 9.45 -5.19 27.41
N PRO A 9 8.92 -4.94 26.20
CA PRO A 9 8.01 -5.87 25.54
C PRO A 9 8.77 -7.02 24.87
N GLY A 10 8.20 -8.22 24.95
CA GLY A 10 8.53 -9.41 24.18
C GLY A 10 7.31 -9.93 23.42
N GLN A 11 7.43 -11.10 22.79
CA GLN A 11 6.38 -11.71 21.99
C GLN A 11 5.21 -12.22 22.85
N TYR A 12 5.50 -12.84 23.99
CA TYR A 12 4.54 -13.44 24.91
C TYR A 12 4.37 -12.65 26.21
N ALA A 13 5.35 -11.86 26.63
CA ALA A 13 5.32 -11.12 27.89
C ALA A 13 5.74 -9.66 27.72
N VAL A 14 5.37 -8.82 28.69
CA VAL A 14 5.91 -7.45 28.83
C VAL A 14 6.37 -7.29 30.26
N LEU A 15 7.65 -6.99 30.47
CA LEU A 15 8.14 -6.58 31.78
C LEU A 15 7.80 -5.12 32.03
N THR A 16 7.26 -4.83 33.22
CA THR A 16 6.79 -3.50 33.62
C THR A 16 7.35 -3.13 34.98
N ALA A 17 7.50 -1.84 35.26
CA ALA A 17 8.03 -1.38 36.54
C ALA A 17 7.11 -1.67 37.77
N ALA A 18 5.92 -2.25 37.57
CA ALA A 18 4.97 -2.54 38.64
C ALA A 18 5.02 -4.03 39.00
N ARG A 19 5.54 -4.37 40.19
CA ARG A 19 5.68 -5.73 40.74
C ARG A 19 4.35 -6.45 40.88
N SER A 20 3.89 -7.00 39.77
CA SER A 20 2.59 -7.65 39.64
C SER A 20 2.66 -8.63 38.47
N VAL A 21 1.97 -9.76 38.60
CA VAL A 21 1.67 -10.66 37.49
C VAL A 21 0.29 -10.29 36.98
N ARG A 22 0.22 -9.87 35.71
CA ARG A 22 -1.01 -9.46 35.04
C ARG A 22 -1.10 -10.14 33.68
N MET A 23 -2.28 -10.06 33.09
CA MET A 23 -2.59 -10.72 31.82
C MET A 23 -3.43 -9.83 30.93
N SER A 24 -3.33 -10.06 29.62
CA SER A 24 -4.26 -9.51 28.64
C SER A 24 -5.70 -9.84 29.03
N LYS A 25 -6.60 -8.85 28.88
CA LYS A 25 -8.05 -9.03 29.09
C LYS A 25 -8.67 -10.04 28.12
N GLN A 26 -8.00 -10.34 27.01
CA GLN A 26 -8.44 -11.31 26.00
C GLN A 26 -8.17 -12.77 26.39
N ILE A 27 -7.37 -13.02 27.43
CA ILE A 27 -7.17 -14.38 27.97
C ILE A 27 -8.28 -14.62 28.98
N THR A 28 -9.36 -15.26 28.52
CA THR A 28 -10.57 -15.52 29.33
C THR A 28 -10.65 -16.94 29.87
N ASP A 29 -9.81 -17.86 29.38
CA ASP A 29 -9.76 -19.25 29.84
C ASP A 29 -9.12 -19.34 31.24
N GLU A 30 -9.88 -19.83 32.23
CA GLU A 30 -9.45 -19.81 33.63
C GLU A 30 -8.23 -20.71 33.89
N ALA A 31 -8.14 -21.86 33.21
CA ALA A 31 -7.01 -22.77 33.38
C ALA A 31 -5.70 -22.15 32.86
N GLN A 32 -5.76 -21.44 31.71
CA GLN A 32 -4.62 -20.69 31.20
C GLN A 32 -4.25 -19.51 32.11
N ARG A 33 -5.24 -18.84 32.70
CA ARG A 33 -4.99 -17.75 33.67
C ARG A 33 -4.32 -18.28 34.93
N GLU A 34 -4.75 -19.41 35.47
CA GLU A 34 -4.09 -19.98 36.65
C GLU A 34 -2.66 -20.44 36.34
N ARG A 35 -2.46 -21.09 35.18
CA ARG A 35 -1.14 -21.52 34.70
C ARG A 35 -0.17 -20.34 34.57
N LEU A 36 -0.56 -19.31 33.84
CA LEU A 36 0.29 -18.13 33.60
C LEU A 36 0.53 -17.32 34.89
N GLN A 37 -0.42 -17.33 35.84
CA GLN A 37 -0.25 -16.70 37.14
C GLN A 37 0.86 -17.39 37.92
N ARG A 38 0.75 -18.72 38.08
CA ARG A 38 1.77 -19.55 38.76
C ARG A 38 3.13 -19.42 38.08
N LEU A 39 3.16 -19.45 36.74
CA LEU A 39 4.40 -19.34 36.00
C LEU A 39 5.07 -17.98 36.22
N GLY A 40 4.29 -16.89 36.19
CA GLY A 40 4.79 -15.52 36.41
C GLY A 40 5.28 -15.29 37.84
N GLU A 41 4.60 -15.85 38.84
CA GLU A 41 5.00 -15.77 40.25
C GLU A 41 6.27 -16.58 40.54
N ALA A 42 6.50 -17.67 39.79
CA ALA A 42 7.70 -18.50 39.92
C ALA A 42 8.95 -17.88 39.29
N GLN A 43 8.84 -16.79 38.51
CA GLN A 43 10.01 -16.14 37.88
C GLN A 43 10.68 -15.14 38.83
N GLU A 44 12.01 -15.21 38.93
CA GLU A 44 12.82 -14.21 39.63
C GLU A 44 13.03 -12.95 38.77
N ILE A 45 11.99 -12.10 38.69
CA ILE A 45 11.99 -10.86 37.88
C ILE A 45 12.39 -9.59 38.66
N GLY A 46 12.82 -9.72 39.91
CA GLY A 46 13.32 -8.62 40.74
C GLY A 46 12.26 -7.54 41.06
N GLU A 47 12.56 -6.28 40.73
CA GLU A 47 11.65 -5.13 40.88
C GLU A 47 10.66 -4.99 39.73
N TRP A 48 10.73 -5.86 38.71
CA TRP A 48 9.80 -5.85 37.59
C TRP A 48 8.56 -6.68 37.92
N GLY A 49 7.45 -6.36 37.27
CA GLY A 49 6.32 -7.25 37.10
C GLY A 49 6.17 -7.68 35.65
N ILE A 50 5.25 -8.61 35.40
CA ILE A 50 5.03 -9.22 34.11
C ILE A 50 3.57 -9.04 33.68
N ILE A 51 3.38 -8.73 32.40
CA ILE A 51 2.07 -8.79 31.73
C ILE A 51 2.15 -9.85 30.65
N TRP A 52 1.42 -10.95 30.80
CA TRP A 52 1.28 -11.95 29.74
C TRP A 52 0.38 -11.44 28.61
N ARG A 53 0.87 -11.51 27.38
CA ARG A 53 0.17 -11.13 26.14
C ARG A 53 -0.75 -12.27 25.70
N THR A 54 -1.75 -11.98 24.88
CA THR A 54 -2.73 -12.97 24.38
C THR A 54 -2.06 -14.21 23.76
N ALA A 55 -0.93 -14.04 23.06
CA ALA A 55 -0.18 -15.16 22.47
C ALA A 55 0.36 -16.17 23.49
N ALA A 56 0.57 -15.77 24.76
CA ALA A 56 1.15 -16.62 25.79
C ALA A 56 0.28 -17.84 26.12
N GLN A 57 -1.04 -17.74 25.96
CA GLN A 57 -1.98 -18.82 26.28
C GLN A 57 -1.77 -20.09 25.43
N HIS A 58 -1.08 -19.98 24.30
CA HIS A 58 -0.81 -21.10 23.38
C HIS A 58 0.64 -21.56 23.38
N ALA A 59 1.55 -20.83 24.03
CA ALA A 59 2.96 -21.20 24.13
C ALA A 59 3.18 -22.20 25.28
N SER A 60 4.23 -23.02 25.20
CA SER A 60 4.64 -23.92 26.31
C SER A 60 5.35 -23.15 27.43
N ASP A 61 5.39 -23.73 28.64
CA ASP A 61 6.04 -23.09 29.79
C ASP A 61 7.52 -22.78 29.52
N ASP A 62 8.26 -23.70 28.88
CA ASP A 62 9.68 -23.51 28.55
C ASP A 62 9.93 -22.30 27.63
N VAL A 63 9.06 -22.10 26.62
CA VAL A 63 9.15 -20.94 25.71
C VAL A 63 8.89 -19.64 26.47
N LEU A 64 7.91 -19.64 27.38
CA LEU A 64 7.56 -18.48 28.18
C LEU A 64 8.67 -18.13 29.17
N VAL A 65 9.25 -19.11 29.87
CA VAL A 65 10.38 -18.92 30.79
C VAL A 65 11.60 -18.37 30.05
N THR A 66 11.92 -18.95 28.90
CA THR A 66 13.05 -18.52 28.06
C THR A 66 12.88 -17.07 27.62
N GLU A 67 11.65 -16.68 27.22
CA GLU A 67 11.38 -15.28 26.89
C GLU A 67 11.54 -14.36 28.11
N VAL A 68 11.02 -14.73 29.28
CA VAL A 68 11.14 -13.91 30.49
C VAL A 68 12.61 -13.69 30.86
N GLN A 69 13.42 -14.74 30.86
CA GLN A 69 14.86 -14.65 31.12
C GLN A 69 15.57 -13.72 30.12
N ARG A 70 15.22 -13.83 28.84
CA ARG A 70 15.72 -12.91 27.81
C ARG A 70 15.32 -11.46 28.09
N LEU A 71 14.07 -11.21 28.48
CA LEU A 71 13.60 -9.87 28.83
C LEU A 71 14.29 -9.32 30.10
N ILE A 72 14.59 -10.15 31.08
CA ILE A 72 15.39 -9.75 32.26
C ILE A 72 16.77 -9.26 31.82
N GLY A 73 17.51 -10.05 31.02
CA GLY A 73 18.82 -9.64 30.52
C GLY A 73 18.77 -8.34 29.69
N GLU A 74 17.68 -8.12 28.94
CA GLU A 74 17.45 -6.84 28.26
C GLU A 74 17.23 -5.68 29.23
N THR A 75 16.51 -5.89 30.35
CA THR A 75 16.30 -4.84 31.35
C THR A 75 17.62 -4.42 32.00
N GLU A 76 18.49 -5.38 32.31
CA GLU A 76 19.82 -5.13 32.87
C GLU A 76 20.69 -4.33 31.90
N THR A 77 20.72 -4.76 30.63
CA THR A 77 21.45 -4.06 29.56
C THR A 77 20.95 -2.62 29.37
N LEU A 78 19.62 -2.43 29.43
CA LEU A 78 18.98 -1.12 29.31
C LEU A 78 19.33 -0.22 30.51
N GLN A 79 19.29 -0.76 31.74
CA GLN A 79 19.67 -0.04 32.95
C GLN A 79 21.15 0.37 32.92
N ALA A 80 22.06 -0.54 32.53
CA ALA A 80 23.48 -0.23 32.40
C ALA A 80 23.73 0.87 31.35
N SER A 81 23.01 0.82 30.23
CA SER A 81 23.13 1.83 29.17
C SER A 81 22.57 3.20 29.61
N LEU A 82 21.47 3.22 30.37
CA LEU A 82 20.90 4.42 31.00
C LEU A 82 21.87 5.06 31.99
N GLN A 83 22.51 4.27 32.85
CA GLN A 83 23.47 4.75 33.84
C GLN A 83 24.73 5.35 33.19
N ASN A 84 25.17 4.79 32.05
CA ASN A 84 26.36 5.24 31.34
C ASN A 84 26.12 6.38 30.34
N ALA A 85 24.86 6.77 30.10
CA ALA A 85 24.52 7.81 29.13
C ALA A 85 24.94 9.20 29.62
N LYS A 86 25.86 9.85 28.89
CA LYS A 86 26.36 11.21 29.21
C LYS A 86 25.64 12.32 28.47
N THR A 87 24.91 11.99 27.41
CA THR A 87 24.20 12.93 26.54
C THR A 87 22.83 12.38 26.20
N VAL A 88 21.93 13.26 25.75
CA VAL A 88 20.62 12.85 25.24
C VAL A 88 20.82 12.08 23.93
N GLY A 89 20.29 10.85 23.86
CA GLY A 89 20.45 9.98 22.72
C GLY A 89 19.56 8.74 22.77
N ARG A 90 19.56 7.97 21.69
CA ARG A 90 18.82 6.71 21.59
C ARG A 90 19.56 5.61 22.36
N ILE A 91 18.93 5.07 23.40
CA ILE A 91 19.49 3.97 24.24
C ILE A 91 19.11 2.59 23.69
N ARG A 92 17.87 2.44 23.23
CA ARG A 92 17.35 1.22 22.61
C ARG A 92 16.49 1.58 21.40
N GLY A 93 16.57 0.78 20.35
CA GLY A 93 15.62 0.85 19.25
C GLY A 93 14.29 0.20 19.60
N GLY A 94 13.19 0.89 19.34
CA GLY A 94 11.88 0.24 19.32
C GLY A 94 11.72 -0.68 18.11
N ASP A 95 10.60 -1.41 18.07
CA ASP A 95 10.23 -2.22 16.92
C ASP A 95 10.17 -1.35 15.66
N LEU A 96 10.84 -1.79 14.60
CA LEU A 96 10.70 -1.18 13.29
C LEU A 96 9.35 -1.60 12.73
N THR A 97 8.34 -0.75 12.85
CA THR A 97 7.09 -0.95 12.14
C THR A 97 7.26 -0.40 10.73
N ALA A 98 7.28 -1.29 9.74
CA ALA A 98 7.25 -0.91 8.33
C ALA A 98 5.86 -1.19 7.78
N HIS A 99 5.25 -0.18 7.16
CA HIS A 99 4.04 -0.36 6.37
C HIS A 99 4.45 -0.64 4.93
N VAL A 100 4.24 -1.88 4.48
CA VAL A 100 4.52 -2.28 3.11
C VAL A 100 3.25 -2.12 2.29
N LEU A 101 3.32 -1.29 1.25
CA LEU A 101 2.23 -1.16 0.28
C LEU A 101 2.39 -2.24 -0.80
N MET A 102 1.41 -3.14 -0.90
CA MET A 102 1.40 -4.14 -1.96
C MET A 102 0.97 -3.52 -3.28
N SER A 103 1.88 -3.52 -4.27
CA SER A 103 1.61 -3.11 -5.64
C SER A 103 0.60 -4.04 -6.33
N GLY A 104 0.03 -3.60 -7.46
CA GLY A 104 -0.87 -4.44 -8.25
C GLY A 104 -0.21 -5.75 -8.69
N HIS A 105 1.07 -5.70 -9.06
CA HIS A 105 1.84 -6.89 -9.42
C HIS A 105 2.00 -7.87 -8.24
N ALA A 106 2.34 -7.37 -7.04
CA ALA A 106 2.48 -8.21 -5.85
C ALA A 106 1.15 -8.88 -5.48
N LYS A 107 0.04 -8.13 -5.54
CA LYS A 107 -1.32 -8.65 -5.31
C LYS A 107 -1.66 -9.80 -6.27
N SER A 108 -1.38 -9.62 -7.56
CA SER A 108 -1.63 -10.64 -8.59
C SER A 108 -0.77 -11.91 -8.40
N LEU A 109 0.49 -11.75 -7.98
CA LEU A 109 1.35 -12.89 -7.66
C LEU A 109 0.82 -13.65 -6.43
N CYS A 110 0.39 -12.94 -5.39
CA CYS A 110 -0.23 -13.55 -4.21
C CYS A 110 -1.54 -14.27 -4.57
N ASP A 111 -2.37 -13.72 -5.46
CA ASP A 111 -3.56 -14.40 -5.99
C ASP A 111 -3.17 -15.71 -6.68
N THR A 112 -2.13 -15.68 -7.52
CA THR A 112 -1.64 -16.85 -8.26
C THR A 112 -1.16 -17.96 -7.33
N LEU A 113 -0.39 -17.60 -6.31
CA LEU A 113 0.10 -18.55 -5.31
C LEU A 113 -1.04 -19.15 -4.48
N ARG A 114 -2.00 -18.32 -4.06
CA ARG A 114 -3.17 -18.76 -3.30
C ARG A 114 -4.05 -19.72 -4.13
N ALA A 115 -4.22 -19.43 -5.42
CA ALA A 115 -4.99 -20.26 -6.35
C ALA A 115 -4.44 -21.68 -6.53
N GLN A 116 -3.18 -21.94 -6.14
CA GLN A 116 -2.59 -23.29 -6.14
C GLN A 116 -3.06 -24.14 -4.95
N LEU A 117 -3.54 -23.50 -3.88
CA LEU A 117 -3.90 -24.16 -2.62
C LEU A 117 -5.41 -24.10 -2.32
N SER A 118 -6.11 -23.08 -2.81
CA SER A 118 -7.52 -22.84 -2.54
C SER A 118 -8.20 -22.22 -3.76
N PRO A 119 -9.50 -22.50 -4.02
CA PRO A 119 -10.31 -21.69 -4.93
C PRO A 119 -10.10 -20.21 -4.61
N THR A 120 -9.64 -19.45 -5.59
CA THR A 120 -9.27 -18.04 -5.44
C THR A 120 -9.82 -17.26 -6.61
N LEU A 121 -10.55 -16.20 -6.31
CA LEU A 121 -11.10 -15.30 -7.31
C LEU A 121 -9.96 -14.51 -7.97
N PRO A 122 -9.90 -14.40 -9.31
CA PRO A 122 -8.94 -13.53 -9.98
C PRO A 122 -9.08 -12.08 -9.46
N GLY A 123 -8.00 -11.51 -8.96
CA GLY A 123 -8.02 -10.19 -8.32
C GLY A 123 -8.43 -10.19 -6.85
N HIS A 124 -8.44 -11.34 -6.15
CA HIS A 124 -8.79 -11.46 -4.72
C HIS A 124 -8.16 -10.35 -3.88
N HIS A 125 -6.83 -10.16 -3.92
CA HIS A 125 -6.16 -9.13 -3.12
C HIS A 125 -6.48 -7.71 -3.57
N LYS A 126 -6.82 -7.50 -4.86
CA LYS A 126 -7.29 -6.20 -5.37
C LYS A 126 -8.65 -5.84 -4.75
N TYR A 127 -9.63 -6.73 -4.85
CA TYR A 127 -10.98 -6.50 -4.35
C TYR A 127 -11.01 -6.42 -2.82
N LYS A 128 -10.24 -7.26 -2.12
CA LYS A 128 -10.05 -7.18 -0.67
C LYS A 128 -9.47 -5.84 -0.21
N ALA A 129 -8.62 -5.21 -1.01
CA ALA A 129 -8.02 -3.91 -0.70
C ALA A 129 -8.97 -2.72 -0.93
N HIS A 130 -10.10 -2.92 -1.60
CA HIS A 130 -11.05 -1.85 -1.93
C HIS A 130 -11.98 -1.50 -0.75
N GLY A 131 -12.25 -2.46 0.15
CA GLY A 131 -13.07 -2.22 1.34
C GLY A 131 -13.91 -3.42 1.74
N ASP A 132 -14.65 -3.27 2.83
CA ASP A 132 -15.34 -4.38 3.51
C ASP A 132 -16.41 -5.05 2.64
N ILE A 133 -17.13 -4.29 1.80
CA ILE A 133 -18.18 -4.83 0.92
C ILE A 133 -17.59 -5.80 -0.11
N TYR A 134 -16.54 -5.36 -0.81
CA TYR A 134 -15.84 -6.20 -1.78
C TYR A 134 -15.13 -7.36 -1.09
N GLY A 135 -14.50 -7.11 0.06
CA GLY A 135 -13.83 -8.15 0.83
C GLY A 135 -14.77 -9.26 1.28
N THR A 136 -15.96 -8.91 1.77
CA THR A 136 -16.99 -9.88 2.19
C THR A 136 -17.57 -10.63 1.00
N THR A 137 -17.75 -9.95 -0.14
CA THR A 137 -18.22 -10.57 -1.38
C THR A 137 -17.23 -11.61 -1.90
N VAL A 138 -15.95 -11.27 -1.93
CA VAL A 138 -14.89 -12.21 -2.34
C VAL A 138 -14.91 -13.45 -1.46
N ASP A 139 -15.05 -13.29 -0.14
CA ASP A 139 -15.14 -14.44 0.78
C ASP A 139 -16.36 -15.31 0.49
N ALA A 140 -17.51 -14.70 0.23
CA ALA A 140 -18.72 -15.42 -0.11
C ALA A 140 -18.55 -16.18 -1.43
N LEU A 141 -18.05 -15.53 -2.48
CA LEU A 141 -17.84 -16.18 -3.78
C LEU A 141 -16.86 -17.35 -3.68
N GLU A 142 -15.72 -17.16 -3.01
CA GLU A 142 -14.71 -18.23 -2.84
C GLU A 142 -15.21 -19.40 -2.01
N ARG A 143 -16.16 -19.17 -1.09
CA ARG A 143 -16.76 -20.21 -0.26
C ARG A 143 -17.86 -20.99 -0.99
N GLU A 144 -18.72 -20.29 -1.75
CA GLU A 144 -19.90 -20.89 -2.36
C GLU A 144 -19.67 -21.44 -3.77
N LEU A 145 -18.63 -20.99 -4.48
CA LEU A 145 -18.41 -21.33 -5.89
C LEU A 145 -17.16 -22.21 -6.10
N PRO A 146 -17.23 -23.18 -7.01
CA PRO A 146 -16.06 -23.95 -7.42
C PRO A 146 -15.06 -23.09 -8.22
N ALA A 147 -13.80 -23.53 -8.27
CA ALA A 147 -12.71 -22.78 -8.91
C ALA A 147 -12.97 -22.46 -10.39
N GLU A 148 -13.64 -23.35 -11.12
CA GLU A 148 -14.01 -23.15 -12.52
C GLU A 148 -15.00 -22.01 -12.69
N ALA A 149 -15.97 -21.89 -11.77
CA ALA A 149 -16.92 -20.80 -11.77
C ALA A 149 -16.21 -19.48 -11.47
N LEU A 150 -15.32 -19.45 -10.46
CA LEU A 150 -14.53 -18.27 -10.07
C LEU A 150 -13.70 -17.67 -11.21
N ARG A 151 -13.26 -18.49 -12.15
CA ARG A 151 -12.48 -18.05 -13.33
C ARG A 151 -13.34 -17.48 -14.45
N ASN A 152 -14.66 -17.59 -14.35
CA ASN A 152 -15.55 -17.03 -15.35
C ASN A 152 -15.52 -15.50 -15.28
N ARG A 153 -15.22 -14.85 -16.41
CA ARG A 153 -15.25 -13.39 -16.56
C ARG A 153 -16.59 -12.75 -16.14
N ALA A 154 -17.69 -13.49 -16.22
CA ALA A 154 -18.99 -13.03 -15.74
C ALA A 154 -19.01 -12.76 -14.22
N ILE A 155 -18.13 -13.36 -13.43
CA ILE A 155 -18.06 -13.01 -11.99
C ILE A 155 -17.48 -11.61 -11.78
N LEU A 156 -16.64 -11.13 -12.69
CA LEU A 156 -16.23 -9.72 -12.68
C LEU A 156 -17.44 -8.79 -12.85
N SER A 157 -18.47 -9.24 -13.59
CA SER A 157 -19.74 -8.52 -13.70
C SER A 157 -20.49 -8.52 -12.37
N VAL A 158 -20.43 -9.57 -11.56
CA VAL A 158 -21.04 -9.60 -10.23
C VAL A 158 -20.34 -8.60 -9.30
N LEU A 159 -19.00 -8.57 -9.30
CA LEU A 159 -18.22 -7.63 -8.50
C LEU A 159 -18.44 -6.18 -8.91
N SER A 160 -18.51 -5.89 -10.22
CA SER A 160 -18.84 -4.55 -10.72
C SER A 160 -20.32 -4.20 -10.47
N SER A 161 -21.21 -5.19 -10.58
CA SER A 161 -22.65 -5.00 -10.31
C SER A 161 -22.94 -4.75 -8.84
N ILE A 162 -22.11 -5.17 -7.90
CA ILE A 162 -22.32 -4.88 -6.47
C ILE A 162 -22.21 -3.37 -6.19
N ASN A 163 -21.32 -2.65 -6.89
CA ASN A 163 -21.37 -1.18 -6.88
C ASN A 163 -22.58 -0.65 -7.64
N ALA A 164 -22.90 -1.21 -8.82
CA ALA A 164 -24.01 -0.75 -9.65
C ALA A 164 -25.41 -1.00 -9.03
N MET A 165 -25.54 -1.99 -8.16
CA MET A 165 -26.76 -2.30 -7.40
C MET A 165 -26.96 -1.35 -6.22
N GLN A 166 -25.93 -0.58 -5.83
CA GLN A 166 -26.01 0.39 -4.74
C GLN A 166 -26.14 1.84 -5.23
N GLN A 167 -25.63 2.17 -6.42
CA GLN A 167 -25.77 3.46 -7.10
C GLN A 167 -25.65 3.25 -8.63
N PRO A 168 -26.28 4.08 -9.49
CA PRO A 168 -25.88 4.13 -10.91
C PRO A 168 -24.36 4.37 -11.00
N ILE A 169 -23.71 3.85 -12.06
CA ILE A 169 -22.27 4.07 -12.30
C ILE A 169 -21.99 5.56 -12.12
N ASP A 170 -21.18 5.90 -11.14
CA ASP A 170 -20.91 7.28 -10.79
C ASP A 170 -20.30 7.98 -12.02
N PRO A 171 -20.89 9.10 -12.50
CA PRO A 171 -20.30 9.87 -13.59
C PRO A 171 -18.93 10.44 -13.20
N THR A 172 -18.58 10.42 -11.92
CA THR A 172 -17.31 10.84 -11.37
C THR A 172 -16.51 9.68 -10.79
N LEU A 173 -15.19 9.77 -10.94
CA LEU A 173 -14.21 8.81 -10.45
C LEU A 173 -13.19 9.52 -9.57
N HIS A 174 -12.80 8.90 -8.46
CA HIS A 174 -11.70 9.40 -7.63
C HIS A 174 -10.38 8.75 -8.05
N ILE A 175 -9.37 9.58 -8.33
CA ILE A 175 -8.02 9.10 -8.65
C ILE A 175 -7.17 9.13 -7.37
N VAL A 176 -6.95 7.94 -6.82
CA VAL A 176 -6.23 7.70 -5.57
C VAL A 176 -4.78 7.34 -5.88
N GLN A 177 -3.86 8.27 -5.64
CA GLN A 177 -2.44 8.09 -5.95
C GLN A 177 -1.61 7.92 -4.67
N ARG A 178 -0.73 6.94 -4.64
CA ARG A 178 0.30 6.79 -3.60
C ARG A 178 1.68 6.95 -4.22
N ILE A 179 2.61 7.53 -3.46
CA ILE A 179 4.03 7.65 -3.86
C ILE A 179 4.91 6.74 -2.97
N PRO A 180 6.19 6.50 -3.31
CA PRO A 180 7.01 5.48 -2.66
C PRO A 180 7.22 5.66 -1.15
N ASN A 181 7.12 6.90 -0.65
CA ASN A 181 7.16 7.19 0.79
C ASN A 181 5.83 6.93 1.53
N GLY A 182 4.83 6.36 0.84
CA GLY A 182 3.53 5.99 1.40
C GLY A 182 2.49 7.11 1.45
N ARG A 183 2.87 8.36 1.13
CA ARG A 183 1.95 9.49 1.14
C ARG A 183 0.84 9.29 0.11
N LEU A 184 -0.39 9.52 0.55
CA LEU A 184 -1.58 9.57 -0.29
C LEU A 184 -1.70 10.95 -0.93
N ILE A 185 -1.93 10.98 -2.24
CA ILE A 185 -2.21 12.16 -3.04
C ILE A 185 -3.58 11.91 -3.67
N ASP A 186 -4.55 12.71 -3.28
CA ASP A 186 -5.86 12.73 -3.94
C ASP A 186 -5.78 13.71 -5.11
N GLN A 187 -5.94 13.20 -6.33
CA GLN A 187 -5.95 14.00 -7.57
C GLN A 187 -7.32 14.64 -7.83
N GLY A 188 -8.30 14.39 -6.96
CA GLY A 188 -9.65 14.89 -7.06
C GLY A 188 -10.55 14.05 -7.96
N GLU A 189 -11.74 14.58 -8.19
CA GLU A 189 -12.77 13.97 -9.04
C GLU A 189 -12.44 14.12 -10.53
N ALA A 190 -12.70 13.06 -11.28
CA ALA A 190 -12.55 12.99 -12.72
C ALA A 190 -13.89 12.58 -13.35
N GLN A 191 -14.36 13.33 -14.34
CA GLN A 191 -15.58 13.00 -15.06
C GLN A 191 -15.31 11.84 -16.02
N ARG A 192 -16.05 10.74 -15.88
CA ARG A 192 -16.01 9.61 -16.80
C ARG A 192 -16.55 10.02 -18.16
N LEU A 193 -15.75 9.85 -19.21
CA LEU A 193 -16.14 10.14 -20.60
C LEU A 193 -16.61 8.87 -21.32
N ALA A 194 -15.83 7.80 -21.20
CA ALA A 194 -16.10 6.51 -21.81
C ALA A 194 -15.39 5.41 -21.02
N ASP A 195 -15.90 4.18 -21.07
CA ASP A 195 -15.24 3.02 -20.48
C ASP A 195 -15.65 1.72 -21.14
N ASP A 196 -14.80 0.72 -20.93
CA ASP A 196 -15.19 -0.69 -20.96
C ASP A 196 -14.47 -1.34 -19.78
N ILE A 197 -15.13 -1.34 -18.62
CA ILE A 197 -14.59 -1.93 -17.40
C ILE A 197 -14.29 -3.44 -17.60
N TYR A 198 -15.00 -4.14 -18.50
CA TYR A 198 -14.76 -5.56 -18.78
C TYR A 198 -13.50 -5.78 -19.63
N ALA A 199 -13.26 -4.90 -20.60
CA ALA A 199 -12.00 -4.84 -21.33
C ALA A 199 -10.86 -4.19 -20.51
N GLY A 200 -11.18 -3.66 -19.33
CA GLY A 200 -10.22 -3.14 -18.37
C GLY A 200 -9.71 -1.76 -18.72
N TRP A 201 -10.56 -0.84 -19.19
CA TRP A 201 -10.15 0.55 -19.42
C TRP A 201 -11.23 1.57 -19.10
N VAL A 202 -10.79 2.79 -18.77
CA VAL A 202 -11.65 3.96 -18.56
C VAL A 202 -10.96 5.23 -19.02
N GLU A 203 -11.72 6.13 -19.63
CA GLU A 203 -11.31 7.46 -20.03
C GLU A 203 -12.03 8.51 -19.20
N VAL A 204 -11.28 9.47 -18.69
CA VAL A 204 -11.78 10.51 -17.80
C VAL A 204 -11.29 11.89 -18.20
N GLN A 205 -12.04 12.91 -17.81
CA GLN A 205 -11.69 14.31 -17.94
C GLN A 205 -11.53 14.96 -16.57
N GLN A 206 -10.44 15.71 -16.38
CA GLN A 206 -10.20 16.49 -15.15
C GLN A 206 -9.99 17.97 -15.49
N PRO A 207 -10.64 18.91 -14.77
CA PRO A 207 -10.39 20.33 -14.95
C PRO A 207 -9.10 20.76 -14.23
N LEU A 208 -8.27 21.60 -14.86
CA LEU A 208 -6.98 22.01 -14.32
C LEU A 208 -7.07 23.31 -13.50
N ARG A 209 -7.82 23.28 -12.40
CA ARG A 209 -8.23 24.49 -11.66
C ARG A 209 -7.18 25.06 -10.71
N ASN A 210 -6.27 24.24 -10.20
CA ASN A 210 -5.41 24.59 -9.05
C ASN A 210 -3.91 24.53 -9.39
N LYS A 211 -3.08 25.18 -8.57
CA LYS A 211 -1.60 25.18 -8.70
C LYS A 211 -0.95 23.78 -8.76
N GLY A 212 -1.68 22.72 -8.38
CA GLY A 212 -1.22 21.33 -8.40
C GLY A 212 -1.86 20.45 -9.48
N SER A 213 -2.75 20.99 -10.34
CA SER A 213 -3.47 20.20 -11.34
C SER A 213 -2.60 19.77 -12.52
N TYR A 214 -1.49 20.46 -12.77
CA TYR A 214 -0.53 20.06 -13.80
C TYR A 214 0.61 19.26 -13.19
N PRO A 215 1.10 18.23 -13.90
CA PRO A 215 2.30 17.52 -13.50
C PRO A 215 3.51 18.47 -13.49
N LYS A 216 4.47 18.16 -12.61
CA LYS A 216 5.77 18.85 -12.58
C LYS A 216 6.56 18.51 -13.84
N GLY A 217 7.32 19.49 -14.35
CA GLY A 217 8.13 19.33 -15.55
C GLY A 217 7.41 19.67 -16.86
N LEU A 218 6.09 19.89 -16.84
CA LEU A 218 5.35 20.33 -18.02
C LEU A 218 5.60 21.82 -18.28
N ASN A 219 6.33 22.13 -19.37
CA ASN A 219 6.57 23.50 -19.80
C ASN A 219 5.46 23.97 -20.76
N VAL A 220 4.32 24.38 -20.19
CA VAL A 220 3.16 24.91 -20.94
C VAL A 220 2.62 26.16 -20.26
N ASN A 221 2.01 27.05 -21.04
CA ASN A 221 1.29 28.20 -20.51
C ASN A 221 -0.04 27.74 -19.90
N LYS A 222 -0.16 27.84 -18.57
CA LYS A 222 -1.32 27.33 -17.81
C LYS A 222 -2.40 28.40 -17.75
N GLN A 223 -3.60 28.09 -18.22
CA GLN A 223 -4.72 29.03 -18.24
C GLN A 223 -5.95 28.46 -17.51
N PRO A 224 -6.79 29.32 -16.92
CA PRO A 224 -8.08 28.89 -16.41
C PRO A 224 -8.94 28.29 -17.53
N GLY A 225 -9.54 27.12 -17.30
CA GLY A 225 -10.38 26.44 -18.29
C GLY A 225 -9.68 25.30 -19.02
N ASP A 226 -8.36 25.16 -18.88
CA ASP A 226 -7.62 24.01 -19.36
C ASP A 226 -8.10 22.71 -18.68
N TYR A 227 -7.96 21.61 -19.38
CA TYR A 227 -8.41 20.29 -18.93
C TYR A 227 -7.47 19.18 -19.38
N ALA A 228 -7.51 18.05 -18.68
CA ALA A 228 -6.79 16.84 -19.03
C ALA A 228 -7.78 15.74 -19.40
N ILE A 229 -7.49 15.00 -20.48
CA ILE A 229 -8.13 13.73 -20.79
C ILE A 229 -7.13 12.63 -20.48
N THR A 230 -7.51 11.67 -19.65
CA THR A 230 -6.64 10.57 -19.27
C THR A 230 -7.31 9.24 -19.54
N ARG A 231 -6.61 8.35 -20.23
CA ARG A 231 -7.05 6.96 -20.40
C ARG A 231 -6.22 6.03 -19.52
N PHE A 232 -6.92 5.23 -18.73
CA PHE A 232 -6.36 4.23 -17.83
C PHE A 232 -6.66 2.83 -18.35
N HIS A 233 -5.66 1.96 -18.26
CA HIS A 233 -5.77 0.54 -18.59
C HIS A 233 -5.40 -0.29 -17.35
N GLU A 234 -6.27 -1.23 -17.00
CA GLU A 234 -6.06 -2.19 -15.91
C GLU A 234 -4.74 -2.94 -16.14
N GLY A 235 -3.90 -2.99 -15.10
CA GLY A 235 -2.63 -3.69 -15.14
C GLY A 235 -1.50 -2.97 -15.88
N ALA A 236 -1.77 -1.84 -16.56
CA ALA A 236 -0.74 -1.09 -17.26
C ALA A 236 0.24 -0.40 -16.28
N TRP A 237 1.50 -0.30 -16.69
CA TRP A 237 2.58 0.35 -15.92
C TRP A 237 2.62 1.87 -16.09
N HIS A 238 1.70 2.41 -16.89
CA HIS A 238 1.60 3.83 -17.14
C HIS A 238 0.16 4.22 -17.49
N TYR A 239 -0.17 5.48 -17.29
CA TYR A 239 -1.36 6.13 -17.84
C TYR A 239 -0.93 7.30 -18.72
N VAL A 240 -1.72 7.63 -19.73
CA VAL A 240 -1.45 8.77 -20.62
C VAL A 240 -2.50 9.85 -20.39
N SER A 241 -2.04 11.02 -19.98
CA SER A 241 -2.83 12.25 -19.85
C SER A 241 -2.47 13.21 -20.98
N GLN A 242 -3.48 13.60 -21.74
CA GLN A 242 -3.40 14.64 -22.77
C GLN A 242 -3.97 15.93 -22.22
N PHE A 243 -3.19 17.00 -22.28
CA PHE A 243 -3.57 18.31 -21.77
C PHE A 243 -4.05 19.20 -22.91
N TYR A 244 -5.14 19.91 -22.69
CA TYR A 244 -5.76 20.80 -23.66
C TYR A 244 -6.04 22.16 -23.03
N ALA A 245 -5.92 23.21 -23.84
CA ALA A 245 -6.40 24.53 -23.48
C ALA A 245 -7.93 24.59 -23.54
N GLN A 246 -8.52 25.63 -22.97
CA GLN A 246 -9.98 25.85 -23.00
C GLN A 246 -10.57 25.81 -24.43
N ASP A 247 -9.82 26.23 -25.45
CA ASP A 247 -10.25 26.23 -26.86
C ASP A 247 -10.11 24.87 -27.56
N GLY A 248 -9.61 23.84 -26.84
CA GLY A 248 -9.39 22.50 -27.35
C GLY A 248 -8.03 22.31 -28.04
N SER A 249 -7.17 23.33 -28.07
CA SER A 249 -5.81 23.17 -28.58
C SER A 249 -4.97 22.26 -27.67
N TRP A 250 -4.21 21.34 -28.27
CA TRP A 250 -3.33 20.43 -27.54
C TRP A 250 -2.15 21.19 -26.93
N LEU A 251 -1.91 20.97 -25.64
CA LEU A 251 -0.82 21.59 -24.89
C LEU A 251 0.37 20.64 -24.71
N ALA A 252 0.11 19.39 -24.31
CA ALA A 252 1.14 18.41 -24.02
C ALA A 252 0.56 17.01 -23.79
N ASP A 253 1.41 15.98 -23.90
CA ASP A 253 1.12 14.64 -23.39
C ASP A 253 2.06 14.28 -22.23
N TYR A 254 1.54 13.51 -21.29
CA TYR A 254 2.23 13.03 -20.11
C TYR A 254 1.93 11.56 -19.89
N ALA A 255 2.97 10.74 -19.83
CA ALA A 255 2.85 9.34 -19.47
C ALA A 255 3.44 9.13 -18.07
N GLY A 256 2.58 9.04 -17.06
CA GLY A 256 3.00 8.84 -15.67
C GLY A 256 3.30 7.38 -15.38
N MET A 257 4.52 7.07 -14.93
CA MET A 257 4.92 5.71 -14.58
C MET A 257 4.38 5.31 -13.21
N THR A 258 3.78 4.13 -13.15
CA THR A 258 3.16 3.57 -11.94
C THR A 258 3.44 2.08 -11.86
N THR A 259 3.27 1.48 -10.68
CA THR A 259 3.03 0.02 -10.66
C THR A 259 1.66 -0.28 -11.31
N PRO A 260 1.40 -1.52 -11.75
CA PRO A 260 0.17 -1.88 -12.47
C PRO A 260 -1.09 -1.25 -11.91
N ILE A 261 -1.79 -0.47 -12.75
CA ILE A 261 -2.99 0.30 -12.41
C ILE A 261 -4.12 -0.64 -11.98
N ALA A 262 -4.85 -0.27 -10.94
CA ALA A 262 -6.06 -0.95 -10.52
C ALA A 262 -7.28 -0.03 -10.70
N ILE A 263 -8.22 -0.43 -11.55
CA ILE A 263 -9.45 0.26 -11.86
C ILE A 263 -10.60 -0.38 -11.07
N PHE A 264 -11.38 0.45 -10.39
CA PHE A 264 -12.62 0.11 -9.73
C PHE A 264 -13.77 0.91 -10.35
N SER A 265 -15.00 0.63 -9.93
CA SER A 265 -16.20 1.29 -10.44
C SER A 265 -16.26 2.78 -10.09
N ASP A 266 -15.71 3.17 -8.95
CA ASP A 266 -15.73 4.52 -8.37
C ASP A 266 -14.33 5.13 -8.20
N GLN A 267 -13.27 4.31 -8.32
CA GLN A 267 -11.89 4.72 -8.02
C GLN A 267 -10.86 4.18 -9.00
N ILE A 268 -9.78 4.92 -9.19
CA ILE A 268 -8.57 4.48 -9.89
C ILE A 268 -7.41 4.55 -8.90
N HIS A 269 -6.73 3.43 -8.67
CA HIS A 269 -5.61 3.33 -7.73
C HIS A 269 -4.29 3.33 -8.49
N LEU A 270 -3.44 4.31 -8.18
CA LEU A 270 -2.12 4.49 -8.77
C LEU A 270 -1.04 4.39 -7.68
N PHE A 271 0.07 3.75 -8.01
CA PHE A 271 1.29 3.82 -7.22
C PHE A 271 2.36 4.49 -8.07
N ASP A 272 2.36 5.82 -8.02
CA ASP A 272 3.21 6.68 -8.82
C ASP A 272 4.69 6.51 -8.41
N LEU A 273 5.51 6.18 -9.41
CA LEU A 273 6.95 5.98 -9.24
C LEU A 273 7.75 7.30 -9.41
N GLN A 274 7.04 8.41 -9.55
CA GLN A 274 7.55 9.78 -9.69
C GLN A 274 8.45 9.94 -10.91
N MET A 275 8.14 9.18 -11.96
CA MET A 275 8.82 9.16 -13.24
C MET A 275 7.79 9.31 -14.35
N ALA A 276 8.14 10.02 -15.42
CA ALA A 276 7.23 10.22 -16.53
C ALA A 276 7.95 10.40 -17.86
N VAL A 277 7.21 10.21 -18.96
CA VAL A 277 7.58 10.70 -20.28
C VAL A 277 6.72 11.92 -20.59
N ILE A 278 7.34 13.02 -21.02
CA ILE A 278 6.65 14.28 -21.32
C ILE A 278 6.96 14.68 -22.76
N ARG A 279 5.94 15.18 -23.49
CA ARG A 279 6.15 15.90 -24.75
C ARG A 279 5.19 17.08 -24.87
N SER A 280 5.63 18.12 -25.55
CA SER A 280 4.83 19.30 -25.89
C SER A 280 5.27 19.83 -27.27
N PRO A 281 4.62 20.86 -27.84
CA PRO A 281 5.10 21.48 -29.08
C PRO A 281 6.54 21.98 -29.00
N GLU A 282 7.00 22.41 -27.80
CA GLU A 282 8.32 22.98 -27.57
C GLU A 282 9.33 21.96 -27.02
N GLN A 283 8.86 20.80 -26.55
CA GLN A 283 9.66 19.79 -25.87
C GLN A 283 9.51 18.42 -26.56
N PRO A 284 10.57 17.89 -27.21
CA PRO A 284 10.52 16.53 -27.73
C PRO A 284 10.35 15.51 -26.58
N PRO A 285 9.92 14.27 -26.85
CA PRO A 285 9.72 13.26 -25.81
C PRO A 285 10.93 13.06 -24.91
N GLU A 286 10.77 13.43 -23.63
CA GLU A 286 11.79 13.41 -22.60
C GLU A 286 11.34 12.56 -21.41
N ILE A 287 12.27 11.76 -20.88
CA ILE A 287 12.08 10.95 -19.68
C ILE A 287 12.56 11.76 -18.47
N VAL A 288 11.67 11.99 -17.51
CA VAL A 288 11.95 12.77 -16.29
C VAL A 288 11.77 11.93 -15.03
N GLY A 289 12.50 12.24 -13.96
CA GLY A 289 12.32 11.61 -12.64
C GLY A 289 13.18 10.39 -12.34
N MET A 290 14.03 9.94 -13.28
CA MET A 290 14.90 8.76 -13.11
C MET A 290 15.83 8.86 -11.89
N ASP A 291 16.38 10.05 -11.60
CA ASP A 291 17.29 10.25 -10.46
C ASP A 291 16.62 10.02 -9.09
N ALA A 292 15.33 10.33 -8.97
CA ALA A 292 14.58 10.05 -7.74
C ALA A 292 14.38 8.55 -7.57
N LEU A 293 14.10 7.83 -8.66
CA LEU A 293 13.88 6.39 -8.65
C LEU A 293 15.18 5.61 -8.37
N ASN A 294 16.32 6.04 -8.95
CA ASN A 294 17.63 5.47 -8.67
C ASN A 294 18.02 5.62 -7.19
N ARG A 295 17.72 6.76 -6.55
CA ARG A 295 17.95 6.94 -5.11
C ARG A 295 17.14 5.97 -4.26
N LEU A 296 15.88 5.70 -4.63
CA LEU A 296 15.07 4.70 -3.95
C LEU A 296 15.68 3.28 -4.07
N GLN A 297 16.36 2.99 -5.18
CA GLN A 297 17.08 1.72 -5.35
C GLN A 297 18.32 1.66 -4.44
N GLU A 298 19.11 2.74 -4.36
CA GLU A 298 20.27 2.85 -3.48
C GLU A 298 19.87 2.67 -2.00
N GLU A 299 18.73 3.24 -1.61
CA GLU A 299 18.10 3.09 -0.29
C GLU A 299 17.43 1.72 -0.08
N LYS A 300 17.45 0.84 -1.08
CA LYS A 300 16.82 -0.50 -1.07
C LYS A 300 15.30 -0.46 -0.85
N MET A 301 14.65 0.64 -1.19
CA MET A 301 13.20 0.82 -1.15
C MET A 301 12.51 0.20 -2.37
N VAL A 302 13.22 0.07 -3.49
CA VAL A 302 12.75 -0.62 -4.71
C VAL A 302 13.79 -1.60 -5.24
N THR A 303 13.35 -2.61 -6.00
CA THR A 303 14.22 -3.64 -6.55
C THR A 303 14.85 -3.21 -7.88
N PRO A 304 16.03 -3.74 -8.27
CA PRO A 304 16.59 -3.51 -9.60
C PRO A 304 15.64 -3.89 -10.74
N ALA A 305 14.93 -5.00 -10.61
CA ALA A 305 13.96 -5.45 -11.61
C ALA A 305 12.82 -4.43 -11.85
N LEU A 306 12.41 -3.68 -10.82
CA LEU A 306 11.43 -2.60 -10.98
C LEU A 306 12.01 -1.45 -11.81
N ILE A 307 13.27 -1.06 -11.57
CA ILE A 307 13.96 -0.02 -12.33
C ILE A 307 14.02 -0.38 -13.81
N ASP A 308 14.47 -1.61 -14.10
CA ASP A 308 14.61 -2.10 -15.47
C ASP A 308 13.27 -2.10 -16.19
N LYS A 309 12.21 -2.57 -15.52
CA LYS A 309 10.86 -2.59 -16.08
C LYS A 309 10.36 -1.18 -16.41
N VAL A 310 10.51 -0.24 -15.49
CA VAL A 310 10.01 1.13 -15.67
C VAL A 310 10.80 1.87 -16.75
N ARG A 311 12.12 1.62 -16.82
CA ARG A 311 12.98 2.16 -17.87
C ARG A 311 12.55 1.66 -19.24
N GLU A 312 12.35 0.35 -19.40
CA GLU A 312 11.89 -0.26 -20.65
C GLU A 312 10.56 0.36 -21.12
N GLU A 313 9.58 0.45 -20.23
CA GLU A 313 8.26 1.06 -20.51
C GLU A 313 8.40 2.54 -20.93
N SER A 314 9.18 3.31 -20.18
CA SER A 314 9.40 4.74 -20.47
C SER A 314 10.11 4.96 -21.81
N GLU A 315 11.11 4.15 -22.12
CA GLU A 315 11.82 4.22 -23.39
C GLU A 315 10.94 3.81 -24.56
N ALA A 316 10.07 2.81 -24.40
CA ALA A 316 9.10 2.41 -25.42
C ALA A 316 8.14 3.55 -25.77
N ILE A 317 7.58 4.22 -24.77
CA ILE A 317 6.70 5.37 -24.96
C ILE A 317 7.45 6.53 -25.62
N ALA A 318 8.65 6.84 -25.14
CA ALA A 318 9.46 7.91 -25.73
C ALA A 318 9.79 7.65 -27.20
N ARG A 319 10.09 6.40 -27.58
CA ARG A 319 10.28 6.01 -28.99
C ARG A 319 9.00 6.18 -29.81
N GLN A 320 7.90 5.61 -29.34
CA GLN A 320 6.59 5.72 -30.01
C GLN A 320 6.21 7.17 -30.26
N TRP A 321 6.41 8.03 -29.27
CA TRP A 321 6.09 9.45 -29.37
C TRP A 321 7.00 10.24 -30.31
N ARG A 322 8.27 9.82 -30.48
CA ARG A 322 9.20 10.42 -31.46
C ARG A 322 8.83 10.01 -32.88
N GLU A 323 8.47 8.75 -33.08
CA GLU A 323 8.01 8.24 -34.37
C GLU A 323 6.72 8.96 -34.81
N ALA A 324 5.76 9.14 -33.91
CA ALA A 324 4.54 9.89 -34.18
C ALA A 324 4.75 11.40 -34.42
N ALA A 325 5.89 11.94 -33.99
CA ALA A 325 6.28 13.34 -34.21
C ALA A 325 7.15 13.52 -35.47
N THR A 326 7.57 12.43 -36.10
CA THR A 326 8.30 12.44 -37.37
C THR A 326 7.26 12.44 -38.50
N PRO A 327 7.31 13.42 -39.44
CA PRO A 327 6.28 13.57 -40.48
C PRO A 327 6.16 12.38 -41.43
#